data_AF-A0A6J6H3P3-F1
#
_entry.id   AF-A0A6J6H3P3-F1
#
_cell.length_a   1.000
_cell.length_b   1.000
_cell.length_c   1.000
_cell.angle_alpha   90.00
_cell.angle_beta   90.00
_cell.angle_gamma   90.00
#
_symmetry.space_group_name_H-M   'P 1'
#
loop_
_entity.id
_entity.type
_entity.pdbx_description
1 polymer ?
#
loop_
_entity_poly.entity_id
_entity_poly.type
_entity_poly.pdbx_seq_one_letter_code
_entity_poly.pdbx_strand_id
1 'polypeptide(L)'
;MWAGLVAMVIGVAQVRGYLIPYVVLWRAVIVMLIVAWIVGVILANTSMVRQPLITAGAMGLFVLNLIGAILPTTEVSIVMPAAVRVREAIAQAVVFQENSPSADEGAILFRLGDGGLVGLYPALLYDFEQRGITGGIPADVEWVFGDRVLDPVDASSVWMVCDTGWAFSLLSSASGATIVSVITPFTPEEEAKVVELQTLLAHELRTIGHLEAVTSLDSPLVAISLSELDINHDAAQELATLNQRASTPGDRFGIVAFASSDVPDIWWPLEVF
;
A
#
# COMPACT_ATOMS: atom_id res chain seq x y z
N MET A 1 -25.33 4.29 -25.70
CA MET A 1 -24.88 5.33 -24.74
C MET A 1 -25.37 5.02 -23.33
N TRP A 2 -26.69 5.04 -23.07
CA TRP A 2 -27.27 4.70 -21.75
C TRP A 2 -26.95 3.28 -21.26
N ALA A 3 -26.93 2.30 -22.16
CA ALA A 3 -26.57 0.92 -21.81
C ALA A 3 -25.12 0.75 -21.31
N GLY A 4 -24.18 1.58 -21.79
CA GLY A 4 -22.77 1.52 -21.36
C GLY A 4 -22.57 2.12 -19.96
N LEU A 5 -23.29 3.20 -19.65
CA LEU A 5 -23.25 3.85 -18.34
C LEU A 5 -23.93 2.97 -17.27
N VAL A 6 -25.04 2.31 -17.62
CA VAL A 6 -25.69 1.31 -16.77
C VAL A 6 -24.82 0.07 -16.59
N ALA A 7 -24.16 -0.43 -17.65
CA ALA A 7 -23.23 -1.55 -17.55
C ALA A 7 -21.99 -1.22 -16.70
N MET A 8 -21.50 0.02 -16.75
CA MET A 8 -20.40 0.51 -15.91
C MET A 8 -20.81 0.60 -14.44
N VAL A 9 -21.99 1.18 -14.14
CA VAL A 9 -22.51 1.25 -12.77
C VAL A 9 -22.78 -0.15 -12.21
N ILE A 10 -23.35 -1.06 -13.01
CA ILE A 10 -23.59 -2.45 -12.61
C ILE A 10 -22.26 -3.20 -12.46
N GLY A 11 -21.30 -3.01 -13.36
CA GLY A 11 -19.97 -3.62 -13.28
C GLY A 11 -19.21 -3.20 -12.03
N VAL A 12 -19.23 -1.90 -11.71
CA VAL A 12 -18.66 -1.36 -10.47
C VAL A 12 -19.40 -1.85 -9.23
N ALA A 13 -20.74 -1.96 -9.29
CA ALA A 13 -21.56 -2.47 -8.18
C ALA A 13 -21.44 -3.99 -7.96
N GLN A 14 -20.94 -4.75 -8.95
CA GLN A 14 -20.71 -6.20 -8.84
C GLN A 14 -19.31 -6.56 -8.37
N VAL A 15 -18.40 -5.59 -8.22
CA VAL A 15 -17.10 -5.82 -7.55
C VAL A 15 -17.36 -6.08 -6.06
N ARG A 16 -17.35 -7.36 -5.68
CA ARG A 16 -17.38 -7.80 -4.28
C ARG A 16 -16.00 -8.39 -3.93
N GLY A 17 -15.22 -7.69 -3.11
CA GLY A 17 -13.89 -8.12 -2.65
C GLY A 17 -12.88 -6.97 -2.47
N TYR A 18 -11.79 -7.25 -1.75
CA TYR A 18 -10.73 -6.32 -1.32
C TYR A 18 -10.06 -5.55 -2.47
N LEU A 19 -10.37 -4.27 -2.60
CA LEU A 19 -9.76 -3.34 -3.57
C LEU A 19 -9.63 -1.92 -2.97
N ILE A 20 -9.28 -1.82 -1.70
CA ILE A 20 -9.56 -0.58 -0.94
C ILE A 20 -8.58 0.59 -1.20
N PRO A 21 -7.26 0.43 -1.43
CA PRO A 21 -6.42 1.59 -1.78
C PRO A 21 -6.65 2.05 -3.23
N TYR A 22 -6.86 1.09 -4.15
CA TYR A 22 -7.05 1.40 -5.57
C TYR A 22 -8.36 2.15 -5.86
N VAL A 23 -9.41 1.96 -5.05
CA VAL A 23 -10.73 2.55 -5.32
C VAL A 23 -10.83 4.02 -4.89
N VAL A 24 -10.09 4.48 -3.87
CA VAL A 24 -10.19 5.87 -3.38
C VAL A 24 -9.48 6.86 -4.31
N LEU A 25 -8.24 6.57 -4.70
CA LEU A 25 -7.47 7.40 -5.65
C LEU A 25 -8.17 7.48 -7.02
N TRP A 26 -8.73 6.36 -7.45
CA TRP A 26 -9.47 6.30 -8.70
C TRP A 26 -10.80 7.03 -8.68
N ARG A 27 -11.48 7.15 -7.54
CA ARG A 27 -12.71 7.94 -7.45
C ARG A 27 -12.45 9.42 -7.75
N ALA A 28 -11.36 9.98 -7.22
CA ALA A 28 -10.99 11.36 -7.53
C ALA A 28 -10.64 11.56 -9.01
N VAL A 29 -9.88 10.63 -9.60
CA VAL A 29 -9.56 10.64 -11.03
C VAL A 29 -10.83 10.46 -11.89
N ILE A 30 -11.70 9.52 -11.56
CA ILE A 30 -13.00 9.32 -12.24
C ILE A 30 -13.86 10.57 -12.11
N VAL A 31 -13.95 11.20 -10.94
CA VAL A 31 -14.74 12.42 -10.74
C VAL A 31 -14.16 13.58 -11.55
N MET A 32 -12.83 13.78 -11.55
CA MET A 32 -12.19 14.79 -12.40
C MET A 32 -12.44 14.55 -13.89
N LEU A 33 -12.38 13.29 -14.33
CA LEU A 33 -12.67 12.90 -15.71
C LEU A 33 -14.14 13.11 -16.07
N ILE A 34 -15.08 12.81 -15.16
CA ILE A 34 -16.51 13.09 -15.33
C ILE A 34 -16.76 14.59 -15.42
N VAL A 35 -16.13 15.40 -14.56
CA VAL A 35 -16.27 16.86 -14.57
C VAL A 35 -15.70 17.45 -15.86
N ALA A 36 -14.50 17.04 -16.28
CA ALA A 36 -13.90 17.46 -17.54
C ALA A 36 -14.77 17.07 -18.74
N TRP A 37 -15.40 15.89 -18.70
CA TRP A 37 -16.34 15.45 -19.71
C TRP A 37 -17.62 16.29 -19.74
N ILE A 38 -18.23 16.58 -18.57
CA ILE A 38 -19.41 17.46 -18.46
C ILE A 38 -19.09 18.85 -19.04
N VAL A 39 -17.95 19.42 -18.67
CA VAL A 39 -17.49 20.73 -19.20
C VAL A 39 -17.28 20.66 -20.72
N GLY A 40 -16.67 19.60 -21.23
CA GLY A 40 -16.49 19.37 -22.66
C GLY A 40 -17.81 19.26 -23.43
N VAL A 41 -18.81 18.58 -22.87
CA VAL A 41 -20.17 18.47 -23.44
C VAL A 41 -20.87 19.82 -23.42
N ILE A 42 -20.78 20.58 -22.33
CA ILE A 42 -21.38 21.92 -22.23
C ILE A 42 -20.75 22.87 -23.26
N LEU A 43 -19.43 22.89 -23.40
CA LEU A 43 -18.71 23.72 -24.38
C LEU A 43 -19.03 23.34 -25.82
N ALA A 44 -19.15 22.04 -26.12
CA ALA A 44 -19.54 21.54 -27.43
C ALA A 44 -21.00 21.89 -27.80
N ASN A 45 -21.87 22.08 -26.81
CA ASN A 45 -23.29 22.40 -27.03
C ASN A 45 -23.61 23.90 -26.94
N THR A 46 -22.71 24.72 -26.39
CA THR A 46 -22.88 26.18 -26.24
C THR A 46 -22.09 26.99 -27.26
N SER A 47 -21.03 26.43 -27.84
CA SER A 47 -20.32 27.06 -28.95
C SER A 47 -21.12 26.88 -30.25
N MET A 48 -21.33 27.95 -31.01
CA MET A 48 -22.02 27.95 -32.33
C MET A 48 -21.32 27.10 -33.41
N VAL A 49 -20.22 26.46 -33.07
CA VAL A 49 -19.41 25.66 -33.97
C VAL A 49 -19.80 24.20 -33.77
N ARG A 50 -20.81 23.76 -34.54
CA ARG A 50 -21.08 22.33 -34.78
C ARG A 50 -19.83 21.70 -35.44
N GLN A 51 -18.86 21.30 -34.66
CA GLN A 51 -17.70 20.55 -35.15
C GLN A 51 -17.78 19.11 -34.63
N PRO A 52 -18.21 18.15 -35.46
CA PRO A 52 -18.22 16.73 -35.10
C PRO A 52 -16.83 16.22 -34.68
N LEU A 53 -15.77 16.93 -35.07
CA LEU A 53 -14.38 16.69 -34.66
C LEU A 53 -14.12 16.93 -33.16
N ILE A 54 -14.75 17.94 -32.54
CA ILE A 54 -14.58 18.23 -31.10
C ILE A 54 -15.29 17.15 -30.28
N THR A 55 -16.51 16.77 -30.70
CA THR A 55 -17.25 15.67 -30.07
C THR A 55 -16.53 14.34 -30.26
N ALA A 56 -16.01 14.04 -31.46
CA ALA A 56 -15.22 12.84 -31.71
C ALA A 56 -13.92 12.81 -30.90
N GLY A 57 -13.24 13.96 -30.75
CA GLY A 57 -12.04 14.10 -29.93
C GLY A 57 -12.31 13.87 -28.45
N ALA A 58 -13.37 14.47 -27.91
CA ALA A 58 -13.80 14.26 -26.51
C ALA A 58 -14.22 12.81 -26.25
N MET A 59 -14.93 12.18 -27.20
CA MET A 59 -15.32 10.77 -27.10
C MET A 59 -14.10 9.84 -27.20
N GLY A 60 -13.14 10.17 -28.07
CA GLY A 60 -11.87 9.47 -28.20
C GLY A 60 -11.05 9.53 -26.92
N LEU A 61 -10.88 10.73 -26.34
CA LEU A 61 -10.24 10.91 -25.04
C LEU A 61 -10.97 10.17 -23.92
N PHE A 62 -12.30 10.18 -23.91
CA PHE A 62 -13.09 9.42 -22.94
C PHE A 62 -12.84 7.90 -23.05
N VAL A 63 -12.86 7.35 -24.27
CA VAL A 63 -12.58 5.93 -24.51
C VAL A 63 -11.13 5.59 -24.16
N LEU A 64 -10.17 6.46 -24.50
CA LEU A 64 -8.76 6.24 -24.18
C LEU A 64 -8.50 6.28 -22.67
N ASN A 65 -9.15 7.21 -21.95
CA ASN A 65 -9.12 7.25 -20.50
C ASN A 65 -9.81 6.04 -19.87
N LEU A 66 -10.95 5.60 -20.42
CA LEU A 66 -11.65 4.39 -19.96
C LEU A 66 -10.79 3.14 -20.17
N ILE A 67 -10.06 3.05 -21.29
CA ILE A 67 -9.11 1.96 -21.57
C ILE A 67 -7.91 2.04 -20.62
N GLY A 68 -7.30 3.21 -20.44
CA GLY A 68 -6.18 3.42 -19.51
C GLY A 68 -6.55 3.18 -18.05
N ALA A 69 -7.82 3.42 -17.71
CA ALA A 69 -8.43 3.01 -16.47
C ALA A 69 -8.55 1.47 -16.39
N ILE A 70 -9.28 0.85 -17.32
CA ILE A 70 -9.67 -0.56 -17.20
C ILE A 70 -8.47 -1.51 -17.41
N LEU A 71 -7.51 -1.19 -18.28
CA LEU A 71 -6.40 -2.08 -18.62
C LEU A 71 -5.62 -2.57 -17.40
N PRO A 72 -5.15 -1.70 -16.47
CA PRO A 72 -4.52 -2.12 -15.22
C PRO A 72 -5.36 -3.10 -14.38
N THR A 73 -6.70 -2.98 -14.41
CA THR A 73 -7.61 -3.88 -13.67
C THR A 73 -7.89 -5.21 -14.38
N THR A 74 -7.64 -5.29 -15.69
CA THR A 74 -7.86 -6.50 -16.51
C THR A 74 -6.59 -7.30 -16.77
N GLU A 75 -5.42 -6.79 -16.42
CA GLU A 75 -4.20 -7.59 -16.39
C GLU A 75 -4.23 -8.53 -15.17
N VAL A 76 -4.98 -9.61 -15.33
CA VAL A 76 -5.07 -10.76 -14.43
C VAL A 76 -3.68 -11.26 -14.02
N SER A 77 -2.66 -11.06 -14.86
CA SER A 77 -1.26 -11.40 -14.63
C SER A 77 -0.58 -10.62 -13.49
N ILE A 78 -1.04 -9.42 -13.13
CA ILE A 78 -0.46 -8.59 -12.05
C ILE A 78 -1.36 -8.60 -10.80
N VAL A 79 -2.69 -8.60 -10.98
CA VAL A 79 -3.65 -8.57 -9.88
C VAL A 79 -3.74 -9.91 -9.12
N MET A 80 -3.63 -11.05 -9.81
CA MET A 80 -3.68 -12.36 -9.15
C MET A 80 -2.49 -12.60 -8.20
N PRO A 81 -1.22 -12.35 -8.58
CA PRO A 81 -0.08 -12.55 -7.69
C PRO A 81 -0.14 -11.71 -6.41
N ALA A 82 -0.49 -10.43 -6.50
CA ALA A 82 -0.55 -9.55 -5.33
C ALA A 82 -1.65 -9.99 -4.34
N ALA A 83 -2.85 -10.32 -4.83
CA ALA A 83 -3.93 -10.81 -3.98
C ALA A 83 -3.61 -12.17 -3.34
N VAL A 84 -2.91 -13.06 -4.05
CA VAL A 84 -2.44 -14.34 -3.50
C VAL A 84 -1.43 -14.09 -2.37
N ARG A 85 -0.46 -13.20 -2.59
CA ARG A 85 0.54 -12.83 -1.57
C ARG A 85 -0.07 -12.17 -0.34
N VAL A 86 -1.06 -11.28 -0.51
CA VAL A 86 -1.79 -10.69 0.63
C VAL A 86 -2.50 -11.78 1.43
N ARG A 87 -3.16 -12.72 0.76
CA ARG A 87 -3.79 -13.87 1.44
C ARG A 87 -2.77 -14.75 2.16
N GLU A 88 -1.60 -14.95 1.57
CA GLU A 88 -0.50 -15.69 2.20
C GLU A 88 0.00 -14.98 3.45
N ALA A 89 0.19 -13.66 3.41
CA ALA A 89 0.59 -12.86 4.57
C ALA A 89 -0.45 -12.94 5.70
N ILE A 90 -1.74 -12.87 5.37
CA ILE A 90 -2.83 -13.04 6.33
C ILE A 90 -2.84 -14.46 6.90
N ALA A 91 -2.63 -15.49 6.08
CA ALA A 91 -2.56 -16.87 6.55
C ALA A 91 -1.38 -17.08 7.53
N GLN A 92 -0.21 -16.53 7.23
CA GLN A 92 0.94 -16.52 8.15
C GLN A 92 0.58 -15.80 9.46
N ALA A 93 -0.10 -14.65 9.37
CA ALA A 93 -0.49 -13.87 10.55
C ALA A 93 -1.51 -14.58 11.43
N VAL A 94 -2.47 -15.30 10.84
CA VAL A 94 -3.42 -16.14 11.58
C VAL A 94 -2.68 -17.30 12.27
N VAL A 95 -1.78 -17.98 11.56
CA VAL A 95 -0.97 -19.07 12.15
C VAL A 95 -0.09 -18.54 13.28
N PHE A 96 0.47 -17.34 13.13
CA PHE A 96 1.23 -16.68 14.19
C PHE A 96 0.35 -16.41 15.41
N GLN A 97 -0.85 -15.84 15.22
CA GLN A 97 -1.79 -15.56 16.31
C GLN A 97 -2.22 -16.84 17.03
N GLU A 98 -2.55 -17.90 16.30
CA GLU A 98 -3.00 -19.18 16.86
C GLU A 98 -1.91 -19.89 17.68
N ASN A 99 -0.63 -19.72 17.29
CA ASN A 99 0.51 -20.33 17.98
C ASN A 99 1.14 -19.44 19.04
N SER A 100 0.73 -18.17 19.14
CA SER A 100 1.25 -17.26 20.15
C SER A 100 0.69 -17.65 21.52
N PRO A 101 1.53 -17.75 22.57
CA PRO A 101 1.08 -18.12 23.92
C PRO A 101 0.02 -17.15 24.50
N SER A 102 -0.12 -15.97 23.90
CA SER A 102 -1.06 -14.89 24.19
C SER A 102 -2.27 -14.85 23.26
N ALA A 103 -2.58 -15.93 22.50
CA ALA A 103 -3.72 -15.96 21.56
C ALA A 103 -5.06 -15.54 22.22
N ASP A 104 -5.16 -15.71 23.55
CA ASP A 104 -6.30 -15.35 24.41
C ASP A 104 -6.11 -14.03 25.22
N GLU A 105 -4.97 -13.34 25.14
CA GLU A 105 -4.59 -12.31 26.14
C GLU A 105 -4.88 -10.84 25.76
N GLY A 106 -5.57 -10.57 24.66
CA GLY A 106 -6.18 -9.24 24.44
C GLY A 106 -6.16 -8.75 23.00
N ALA A 107 -6.78 -7.59 22.79
CA ALA A 107 -7.01 -7.02 21.47
C ALA A 107 -5.72 -6.58 20.78
N ILE A 108 -5.63 -6.81 19.46
CA ILE A 108 -4.51 -6.38 18.63
C ILE A 108 -4.81 -4.99 18.07
N LEU A 109 -3.93 -4.02 18.26
CA LEU A 109 -4.01 -2.73 17.59
C LEU A 109 -3.26 -2.80 16.25
N PHE A 110 -3.98 -2.71 15.14
CA PHE A 110 -3.37 -2.62 13.81
C PHE A 110 -2.99 -1.18 13.51
N ARG A 111 -1.72 -0.93 13.20
CA ARG A 111 -1.22 0.39 12.75
C ARG A 111 -0.57 0.28 11.38
N LEU A 112 -0.68 1.35 10.61
CA LEU A 112 0.05 1.49 9.35
C LEU A 112 1.54 1.72 9.64
N GLY A 113 2.41 0.90 9.06
CA GLY A 113 3.87 1.12 9.03
C GLY A 113 4.32 2.08 7.92
N ASP A 114 3.47 2.27 6.91
CA ASP A 114 3.65 3.14 5.75
C ASP A 114 2.30 3.57 5.15
N GLY A 115 2.30 4.06 3.90
CA GLY A 115 1.12 4.57 3.21
C GLY A 115 0.04 3.55 2.83
N GLY A 116 0.19 2.25 3.09
CA GLY A 116 -0.87 1.25 2.82
C GLY A 116 -1.12 0.98 1.32
N LEU A 117 -0.05 0.89 0.52
CA LEU A 117 -0.07 0.81 -0.94
C LEU A 117 -0.69 -0.48 -1.53
N VAL A 118 -0.56 -1.60 -0.83
CA VAL A 118 -0.94 -2.95 -1.32
C VAL A 118 -2.32 -3.36 -0.82
N GLY A 119 -2.81 -2.71 0.24
CA GLY A 119 -4.11 -2.99 0.85
C GLY A 119 -4.08 -4.16 1.82
N LEU A 120 -2.90 -4.53 2.34
CA LEU A 120 -2.80 -5.57 3.38
C LEU A 120 -3.49 -5.12 4.66
N TYR A 121 -3.34 -3.85 5.06
CA TYR A 121 -3.96 -3.30 6.27
C TYR A 121 -5.48 -3.52 6.33
N PRO A 122 -6.29 -3.04 5.36
CA PRO A 122 -7.71 -3.32 5.36
C PRO A 122 -7.99 -4.83 5.20
N ALA A 123 -7.20 -5.55 4.39
CA ALA A 123 -7.41 -6.98 4.19
C ALA A 123 -7.29 -7.80 5.47
N LEU A 124 -6.28 -7.50 6.27
CA LEU A 124 -6.03 -8.12 7.55
C LEU A 124 -7.16 -7.81 8.55
N LEU A 125 -7.54 -6.53 8.67
CA LEU A 125 -8.56 -6.08 9.61
C LEU A 125 -9.89 -6.82 9.42
N TYR A 126 -10.39 -6.87 8.18
CA TYR A 126 -11.66 -7.53 7.87
C TYR A 126 -11.58 -9.07 7.95
N ASP A 127 -10.44 -9.68 7.60
CA ASP A 127 -10.26 -11.14 7.73
C ASP A 127 -10.22 -11.56 9.21
N PHE A 128 -9.56 -10.78 10.07
CA PHE A 128 -9.54 -11.01 11.51
C PHE A 128 -10.92 -10.82 12.14
N GLU A 129 -11.67 -9.78 11.74
CA GLU A 129 -13.06 -9.56 12.16
C GLU A 129 -13.95 -10.76 11.78
N GLN A 130 -13.83 -11.26 10.54
CA GLN A 130 -14.61 -12.40 10.07
C GLN A 130 -14.30 -13.69 10.85
N ARG A 131 -13.08 -13.83 11.36
CA ARG A 131 -12.63 -14.95 12.20
C ARG A 131 -12.95 -14.78 13.68
N GLY A 132 -13.45 -13.61 14.09
CA GLY A 132 -13.68 -13.28 15.50
C GLY A 132 -12.38 -13.05 16.29
N ILE A 133 -11.26 -12.77 15.62
CA ILE A 133 -10.02 -12.38 16.29
C ILE A 133 -10.16 -10.92 16.70
N THR A 134 -9.97 -10.62 17.98
CA THR A 134 -10.17 -9.27 18.50
C THR A 134 -9.04 -8.37 18.05
N GLY A 135 -9.36 -7.38 17.22
CA GLY A 135 -8.43 -6.33 16.82
C GLY A 135 -9.15 -5.03 16.51
N GLY A 136 -8.39 -3.95 16.45
CA GLY A 136 -8.90 -2.62 16.20
C GLY A 136 -7.89 -1.71 15.55
N ILE A 137 -8.29 -0.46 15.35
CA ILE A 137 -7.55 0.57 14.64
C ILE A 137 -7.32 1.78 15.56
N PRO A 138 -6.31 2.61 15.32
CA PRO A 138 -6.18 3.87 16.03
C PRO A 138 -7.27 4.88 15.59
N ALA A 139 -7.56 5.85 16.46
CA ALA A 139 -8.65 6.82 16.24
C ALA A 139 -8.42 7.75 15.03
N ASP A 140 -7.16 7.97 14.63
CA ASP A 140 -6.79 8.83 13.51
C ASP A 140 -7.23 8.27 12.13
N VAL A 141 -7.54 6.98 12.04
CA VAL A 141 -8.00 6.31 10.82
C VAL A 141 -9.46 5.82 10.91
N GLU A 142 -10.20 6.19 11.97
CA GLU A 142 -11.62 5.88 12.16
C GLU A 142 -12.48 6.31 10.95
N TRP A 143 -12.20 7.48 10.39
CA TRP A 143 -12.93 8.01 9.23
C TRP A 143 -12.81 7.15 7.96
N VAL A 144 -11.78 6.31 7.86
CA VAL A 144 -11.56 5.38 6.73
C VAL A 144 -12.15 4.00 7.02
N PHE A 145 -11.88 3.47 8.22
CA PHE A 145 -12.12 2.06 8.55
C PHE A 145 -13.27 1.83 9.54
N GLY A 146 -13.98 2.91 9.93
CA GLY A 146 -15.16 2.90 10.79
C GLY A 146 -14.85 2.76 12.28
N ASP A 147 -15.88 2.45 13.06
CA ASP A 147 -15.91 2.56 14.54
C ASP A 147 -15.13 1.45 15.29
N ARG A 148 -14.09 0.85 14.68
CA ARG A 148 -13.26 -0.24 15.25
C ARG A 148 -12.13 0.29 16.13
N VAL A 149 -12.31 1.47 16.70
CA VAL A 149 -11.25 2.17 17.42
C VAL A 149 -10.85 1.38 18.66
N LEU A 150 -9.55 1.14 18.81
CA LEU A 150 -8.95 0.51 19.99
C LEU A 150 -7.92 1.47 20.58
N ASP A 151 -8.06 1.78 21.87
CA ASP A 151 -7.08 2.59 22.57
C ASP A 151 -5.77 1.79 22.71
N PRO A 152 -4.60 2.38 22.40
CA PRO A 152 -3.31 1.72 22.60
C PRO A 152 -3.09 1.15 24.01
N VAL A 153 -3.73 1.73 25.04
CA VAL A 153 -3.64 1.26 26.43
C VAL A 153 -4.38 -0.08 26.63
N ASP A 154 -5.42 -0.33 25.83
CA ASP A 154 -6.23 -1.55 25.89
C ASP A 154 -5.68 -2.66 24.96
N ALA A 155 -4.65 -2.34 24.17
CA ALA A 155 -4.03 -3.27 23.23
C ALA A 155 -2.98 -4.17 23.92
N SER A 156 -3.08 -5.47 23.70
CA SER A 156 -2.08 -6.45 24.15
C SER A 156 -0.80 -6.39 23.31
N SER A 157 -0.97 -6.09 22.02
CA SER A 157 0.11 -5.96 21.06
C SER A 157 -0.27 -4.96 19.97
N VAL A 158 0.75 -4.40 19.35
CA VAL A 158 0.60 -3.47 18.22
C VAL A 158 1.23 -4.11 17.00
N TRP A 159 0.42 -4.32 15.96
CA TRP A 159 0.84 -4.92 14.71
C TRP A 159 1.00 -3.84 13.66
N MET A 160 2.24 -3.58 13.28
CA MET A 160 2.62 -2.65 12.24
C MET A 160 2.52 -3.35 10.88
N VAL A 161 1.52 -2.96 10.10
CA VAL A 161 1.32 -3.49 8.75
C VAL A 161 2.11 -2.65 7.76
N CYS A 162 3.08 -3.27 7.10
CA CYS A 162 3.99 -2.63 6.16
C CYS A 162 3.63 -3.12 4.76
N ASP A 163 3.18 -2.23 3.88
CA ASP A 163 2.86 -2.56 2.49
C ASP A 163 4.09 -2.42 1.55
N THR A 164 5.18 -1.88 2.08
CA THR A 164 6.48 -1.71 1.43
C THR A 164 7.58 -2.46 2.18
N GLY A 165 8.62 -2.82 1.44
CA GLY A 165 9.79 -3.51 1.98
C GLY A 165 10.65 -2.60 2.86
N TRP A 166 10.81 -1.33 2.51
CA TRP A 166 11.62 -0.40 3.28
C TRP A 166 11.03 -0.18 4.68
N ALA A 167 9.71 -0.01 4.80
CA ALA A 167 9.06 0.13 6.09
C ALA A 167 9.16 -1.16 6.90
N PHE A 168 8.98 -2.32 6.24
CA PHE A 168 9.19 -3.62 6.86
C PHE A 168 10.61 -3.78 7.40
N SER A 169 11.66 -3.39 6.66
CA SER A 169 13.05 -3.46 7.13
C SER A 169 13.32 -2.62 8.36
N LEU A 170 12.81 -1.39 8.39
CA LEU A 170 13.03 -0.49 9.52
C LEU A 170 12.28 -0.94 10.77
N LEU A 171 11.08 -1.49 10.61
CA LEU A 171 10.29 -2.00 11.73
C LEU A 171 10.79 -3.36 12.20
N SER A 172 11.15 -4.27 11.31
CA SER A 172 11.67 -5.60 11.68
C SER A 172 13.05 -5.55 12.33
N SER A 173 13.85 -4.50 12.07
CA SER A 173 15.14 -4.26 12.73
C SER A 173 15.04 -3.50 14.05
N ALA A 174 13.85 -2.99 14.40
CA ALA A 174 13.65 -2.27 15.65
C ALA A 174 13.72 -3.20 16.88
N SER A 175 14.16 -2.66 18.01
CA SER A 175 14.17 -3.41 19.26
C SER A 175 12.75 -3.84 19.66
N GLY A 176 12.58 -5.07 20.11
CA GLY A 176 11.28 -5.63 20.48
C GLY A 176 10.40 -6.08 19.30
N ALA A 177 10.89 -5.96 18.07
CA ALA A 177 10.18 -6.41 16.89
C ALA A 177 10.04 -7.94 16.85
N THR A 178 8.83 -8.41 16.56
CA THR A 178 8.53 -9.81 16.25
C THR A 178 7.91 -9.89 14.87
N ILE A 179 8.53 -10.61 13.93
CA ILE A 179 8.00 -10.77 12.58
C ILE A 179 6.79 -11.72 12.62
N VAL A 180 5.62 -11.20 12.27
CA VAL A 180 4.35 -11.94 12.22
C VAL A 180 4.17 -12.60 10.86
N SER A 181 4.47 -11.84 9.80
CA SER A 181 4.44 -12.33 8.43
C SER A 181 5.46 -11.60 7.59
N VAL A 182 5.98 -12.29 6.57
CA VAL A 182 6.89 -11.73 5.59
C VAL A 182 6.61 -12.36 4.24
N ILE A 183 6.38 -11.49 3.26
CA ILE A 183 6.30 -11.86 1.85
C ILE A 183 7.52 -11.24 1.20
N THR A 184 8.35 -12.08 0.59
CA THR A 184 9.58 -11.65 -0.06
C THR A 184 10.00 -12.65 -1.13
N PRO A 185 10.59 -12.21 -2.26
CA PRO A 185 11.19 -13.10 -3.26
C PRO A 185 12.60 -13.56 -2.87
N PHE A 186 13.13 -13.11 -1.73
CA PHE A 186 14.49 -13.33 -1.28
C PHE A 186 14.65 -14.60 -0.43
N THR A 187 15.85 -15.18 -0.43
CA THR A 187 16.22 -16.17 0.60
C THR A 187 16.37 -15.47 1.97
N PRO A 188 16.38 -16.22 3.10
CA PRO A 188 16.58 -15.61 4.41
C PRO A 188 17.86 -14.76 4.52
N GLU A 189 18.96 -15.18 3.89
CA GLU A 189 20.23 -14.45 3.88
C GLU A 189 20.14 -13.16 3.05
N GLU A 190 19.48 -13.23 1.90
CA GLU A 190 19.25 -12.06 1.03
C GLU A 190 18.32 -11.06 1.71
N GLU A 191 17.25 -11.53 2.35
CA GLU A 191 16.32 -10.70 3.11
C GLU A 191 17.02 -10.00 4.26
N ALA A 192 17.85 -10.72 5.04
CA ALA A 192 18.67 -10.12 6.09
C ALA A 192 19.62 -9.05 5.53
N LYS A 193 20.19 -9.28 4.34
CA LYS A 193 21.05 -8.30 3.68
C LYS A 193 20.29 -7.06 3.24
N VAL A 194 19.08 -7.21 2.67
CA VAL A 194 18.22 -6.08 2.30
C VAL A 194 17.84 -5.27 3.54
N VAL A 195 17.46 -5.94 4.64
CA VAL A 195 17.14 -5.27 5.92
C VAL A 195 18.35 -4.49 6.44
N GLU A 196 19.54 -5.07 6.43
CA GLU A 196 20.79 -4.41 6.82
C GLU A 196 21.03 -3.14 5.99
N LEU A 197 21.02 -3.25 4.66
CA LEU A 197 21.30 -2.15 3.74
C LEU A 197 20.27 -1.03 3.87
N GLN A 198 18.98 -1.37 3.92
CA GLN A 198 17.91 -0.37 4.07
C GLN A 198 17.98 0.34 5.42
N THR A 199 18.30 -0.38 6.50
CA THR A 199 18.45 0.21 7.84
C THR A 199 19.66 1.14 7.91
N LEU A 200 20.79 0.73 7.33
CA LEU A 200 22.00 1.55 7.23
C LEU A 200 21.71 2.85 6.48
N LEU A 201 21.20 2.74 5.26
CA LEU A 201 20.94 3.92 4.40
C LEU A 201 19.86 4.82 5.00
N ALA A 202 18.81 4.27 5.60
CA ALA A 202 17.79 5.07 6.29
C ALA A 202 18.38 5.85 7.48
N HIS A 203 19.31 5.26 8.23
CA HIS A 203 19.99 5.95 9.32
C HIS A 203 20.89 7.08 8.80
N GLU A 204 21.63 6.86 7.72
CA GLU A 204 22.43 7.89 7.07
C GLU A 204 21.55 9.03 6.57
N LEU A 205 20.47 8.72 5.82
CA LEU A 205 19.47 9.68 5.35
C LEU A 205 18.87 10.51 6.49
N ARG A 206 18.55 9.86 7.62
CA ARG A 206 18.09 10.55 8.82
C ARG A 206 19.13 11.50 9.38
N THR A 207 20.39 11.08 9.42
CA THR A 207 21.50 11.88 9.97
C THR A 207 21.74 13.13 9.12
N ILE A 208 21.64 13.02 7.81
CA ILE A 208 21.83 14.15 6.88
C ILE A 208 20.55 14.97 6.63
N GLY A 209 19.41 14.57 7.22
CA GLY A 209 18.15 15.31 7.18
C GLY A 209 17.27 15.07 5.93
N HIS A 210 17.54 14.02 5.16
CA HIS A 210 16.84 13.67 3.92
C HIS A 210 15.82 12.54 4.15
N LEU A 211 14.82 12.79 5.01
CA LEU A 211 13.82 11.78 5.41
C LEU A 211 12.89 11.39 4.26
N GLU A 212 12.65 12.31 3.33
CA GLU A 212 11.85 12.10 2.12
C GLU A 212 12.44 11.02 1.21
N ALA A 213 13.75 10.81 1.25
CA ALA A 213 14.43 9.83 0.40
C ALA A 213 14.30 8.39 0.92
N VAL A 214 13.84 8.19 2.16
CA VAL A 214 13.69 6.86 2.78
C VAL A 214 12.68 6.00 2.01
N THR A 215 11.62 6.62 1.48
CA THR A 215 10.59 5.91 0.69
C THR A 215 11.12 5.36 -0.64
N SER A 216 12.26 5.86 -1.11
CA SER A 216 12.92 5.41 -2.34
C SER A 216 13.82 4.18 -2.14
N LEU A 217 13.99 3.68 -0.92
CA LEU A 217 14.89 2.57 -0.62
C LEU A 217 14.46 1.22 -1.20
N ASP A 218 13.20 1.05 -1.60
CA ASP A 218 12.74 -0.12 -2.36
C ASP A 218 12.92 0.04 -3.87
N SER A 219 13.36 1.21 -4.36
CA SER A 219 13.49 1.47 -5.78
C SER A 219 14.67 0.70 -6.39
N PRO A 220 14.51 0.05 -7.56
CA PRO A 220 15.63 -0.45 -8.36
C PRO A 220 16.60 0.66 -8.81
N LEU A 221 16.19 1.93 -8.73
CA LEU A 221 16.98 3.10 -9.09
C LEU A 221 17.57 3.82 -7.87
N VAL A 222 17.50 3.24 -6.66
CA VAL A 222 17.93 3.88 -5.41
C VAL A 222 19.36 4.45 -5.48
N ALA A 223 20.30 3.74 -6.11
CA ALA A 223 21.67 4.22 -6.27
C ALA A 223 21.76 5.54 -7.07
N ILE A 224 20.90 5.70 -8.10
CA ILE A 224 20.83 6.93 -8.89
C ILE A 224 20.13 8.03 -8.08
N SER A 225 19.01 7.69 -7.45
CA SER A 225 18.22 8.63 -6.64
C SER A 225 19.02 9.26 -5.50
N LEU A 226 19.97 8.50 -4.93
CA LEU A 226 20.78 8.96 -3.81
C LEU A 226 22.21 9.41 -4.20
N SER A 227 22.50 9.52 -5.50
CA SER A 227 23.87 9.74 -6.01
C SER A 227 24.51 11.08 -5.62
N GLU A 228 23.70 12.09 -5.29
CA GLU A 228 24.18 13.42 -4.88
C GLU A 228 24.29 13.59 -3.34
N LEU A 229 23.89 12.58 -2.57
CA LEU A 229 23.87 12.62 -1.10
C LEU A 229 25.16 12.03 -0.53
N ASP A 230 25.62 12.57 0.60
CA ASP A 230 26.80 12.08 1.33
C ASP A 230 26.43 10.82 2.15
N ILE A 231 26.36 9.68 1.47
CA ILE A 231 25.96 8.37 2.02
C ILE A 231 26.85 7.24 1.48
N ASN A 232 26.66 6.03 1.99
CA ASN A 232 27.35 4.84 1.50
C ASN A 232 26.82 4.42 0.10
N HIS A 233 27.48 4.91 -0.95
CA HIS A 233 27.11 4.60 -2.33
C HIS A 233 27.30 3.13 -2.72
N ASP A 234 28.25 2.42 -2.11
CA ASP A 234 28.45 0.98 -2.36
C ASP A 234 27.25 0.19 -1.83
N ALA A 235 26.75 0.53 -0.64
CA ALA A 235 25.53 -0.04 -0.07
C ALA A 235 24.30 0.29 -0.91
N ALA A 236 24.18 1.53 -1.41
CA ALA A 236 23.09 1.92 -2.30
C ALA A 236 23.11 1.15 -3.63
N GLN A 237 24.30 0.88 -4.19
CA GLN A 237 24.48 0.09 -5.41
C GLN A 237 24.15 -1.40 -5.21
N GLU A 238 24.55 -1.97 -4.08
CA GLU A 238 24.20 -3.34 -3.70
C GLU A 238 22.68 -3.48 -3.52
N LEU A 239 22.06 -2.54 -2.79
CA LEU A 239 20.61 -2.49 -2.59
C LEU A 239 19.86 -2.35 -3.92
N ALA A 240 20.32 -1.48 -4.82
CA ALA A 240 19.73 -1.33 -6.16
C ALA A 240 19.75 -2.65 -6.95
N THR A 241 20.81 -3.44 -6.81
CA THR A 241 20.94 -4.76 -7.46
C THR A 241 19.96 -5.77 -6.89
N LEU A 242 19.75 -5.79 -5.58
CA LEU A 242 18.75 -6.63 -4.92
C LEU A 242 17.32 -6.21 -5.31
N ASN A 243 17.04 -4.89 -5.34
CA ASN A 243 15.74 -4.34 -5.69
C ASN A 243 15.31 -4.66 -7.14
N GLN A 244 16.25 -4.93 -8.06
CA GLN A 244 15.89 -5.41 -9.41
C GLN A 244 15.10 -6.72 -9.40
N ARG A 245 15.25 -7.54 -8.34
CA ARG A 245 14.53 -8.81 -8.17
C ARG A 245 13.19 -8.66 -7.44
N ALA A 246 12.95 -7.51 -6.83
CA ALA A 246 11.70 -7.14 -6.14
C ALA A 246 11.13 -5.84 -6.74
N SER A 247 11.26 -5.66 -8.06
CA SER A 247 11.00 -4.38 -8.73
C SER A 247 9.52 -4.00 -8.83
N THR A 248 8.60 -4.89 -8.46
CA THR A 248 7.16 -4.64 -8.53
C THR A 248 6.61 -4.29 -7.15
N PRO A 249 5.78 -3.24 -7.03
CA PRO A 249 5.03 -2.99 -5.80
C PRO A 249 4.27 -4.23 -5.33
N GLY A 250 4.37 -4.54 -4.04
CA GLY A 250 3.74 -5.72 -3.45
C GLY A 250 4.46 -7.05 -3.69
N ASP A 251 5.73 -7.03 -4.11
CA ASP A 251 6.60 -8.23 -4.09
C ASP A 251 7.26 -8.43 -2.71
N ARG A 252 7.47 -7.34 -1.94
CA ARG A 252 8.05 -7.39 -0.59
C ARG A 252 7.28 -6.53 0.40
N PHE A 253 6.75 -7.15 1.45
CA PHE A 253 5.92 -6.51 2.48
C PHE A 253 5.72 -7.46 3.67
N GLY A 254 5.14 -6.99 4.78
CA GLY A 254 4.94 -7.85 5.95
C GLY A 254 4.25 -7.20 7.13
N ILE A 255 4.16 -7.95 8.23
CA ILE A 255 3.58 -7.49 9.49
C ILE A 255 4.62 -7.70 10.59
N VAL A 256 4.84 -6.66 11.39
CA VAL A 256 5.74 -6.69 12.54
C VAL A 256 4.95 -6.36 13.80
N ALA A 257 4.97 -7.26 14.78
CA ALA A 257 4.35 -7.07 16.08
C ALA A 257 5.34 -6.49 17.08
N PHE A 258 4.81 -5.65 17.96
CA PHE A 258 5.49 -5.14 19.14
C PHE A 258 4.59 -5.35 20.36
N ALA A 259 5.21 -5.47 21.53
CA ALA A 259 4.50 -5.23 22.78
C ALA A 259 3.99 -3.77 22.78
N SER A 260 2.84 -3.50 23.42
CA SER A 260 2.26 -2.15 23.45
C SER A 260 3.18 -1.10 24.10
N SER A 261 4.10 -1.52 24.98
CA SER A 261 5.13 -0.67 25.59
C SER A 261 6.34 -0.39 24.71
N ASP A 262 6.56 -1.17 23.65
CA ASP A 262 7.83 -1.24 22.91
C ASP A 262 7.68 -0.71 21.47
N VAL A 263 6.54 -0.09 21.15
CA VAL A 263 6.27 0.44 19.81
C VAL A 263 7.26 1.56 19.49
N PRO A 264 8.03 1.47 18.39
CA PRO A 264 8.99 2.49 18.03
C PRO A 264 8.30 3.76 17.52
N ASP A 265 8.93 4.91 17.78
CA ASP A 265 8.52 6.17 17.16
C ASP A 265 8.85 6.15 15.66
N ILE A 266 7.80 6.21 14.83
CA ILE A 266 7.94 6.35 13.38
C ILE A 266 8.38 7.78 13.07
N TRP A 267 9.58 7.92 12.50
CA TRP A 267 10.20 9.21 12.17
C TRP A 267 10.24 9.49 10.66
N TRP A 268 9.89 8.50 9.84
CA TRP A 268 9.79 8.65 8.39
C TRP A 268 8.39 9.13 8.00
N PRO A 269 8.25 9.77 6.81
CA PRO A 269 6.95 10.16 6.32
C PRO A 269 6.06 8.92 6.13
N LEU A 270 4.92 8.92 6.79
CA LEU A 270 3.77 8.14 6.36
C LEU A 270 3.17 8.91 5.19
N GLU A 271 3.55 8.58 3.96
CA GLU A 271 2.86 9.12 2.79
C GLU A 271 1.42 8.59 2.81
N VAL A 272 0.53 9.34 3.44
CA VAL A 272 -0.91 9.13 3.35
C VAL A 272 -1.29 9.59 1.94
N PHE A 273 -1.50 8.63 1.05
CA PHE A 273 -2.01 8.87 -0.30
C PHE A 273 -3.53 9.08 -0.29
#